data_AF-A0A2V7HPQ3-F1
#
_entry.id   AF-A0A2V7HPQ3-F1
#
_cell.length_a   1.000
_cell.length_b   1.000
_cell.length_c   1.000
_cell.angle_alpha   90.00
_cell.angle_beta   90.00
_cell.angle_gamma   90.00
#
_symmetry.space_group_name_H-M   'P 1'
#
loop_
_entity.id
_entity.type
_entity.pdbx_description
1 polymer ?
#
loop_
_entity_poly.entity_id
_entity_poly.type
_entity_poly.pdbx_seq_one_letter_code
_entity_poly.pdbx_strand_id
1 'polypeptide(L)'
;TFIVDVSAETRPFSVANFQVPESRGSFCRRGGRFGPHSSSESFAPIFYRKLVFLAYFNAGVRAVDVRNPYAPREAAFYLPATTERTAERCVTTDGTRDCKVAIQTNNVEADERGLVYLADRANTGLHIVRLTGEAARIAGGN
;
A
#
# COMPACT_ATOMS: atom_id res chain seq x y z
N THR A 1 1.82 -3.87 -9.54
CA THR A 1 2.32 -5.01 -8.75
C THR A 1 1.99 -6.29 -9.47
N PHE A 2 2.91 -7.26 -9.52
CA PHE A 2 2.65 -8.59 -10.08
C PHE A 2 2.44 -9.59 -8.96
N ILE A 3 1.55 -10.55 -9.18
CA ILE A 3 1.49 -11.79 -8.42
C ILE A 3 2.20 -12.83 -9.27
N VAL A 4 3.16 -13.50 -8.65
CA VAL A 4 4.03 -14.48 -9.30
C VAL A 4 3.84 -15.80 -8.59
N ASP A 5 3.49 -16.83 -9.35
CA ASP A 5 3.51 -18.20 -8.88
C ASP A 5 4.96 -18.68 -8.84
N VAL A 6 5.39 -19.08 -7.64
CA VAL A 6 6.72 -19.62 -7.34
C VAL A 6 6.64 -21.03 -6.75
N SER A 7 5.55 -21.76 -7.00
CA SER A 7 5.38 -23.16 -6.57
C SER A 7 6.46 -24.09 -7.14
N ALA A 8 7.02 -23.73 -8.30
CA ALA A 8 8.27 -24.26 -8.83
C ALA A 8 9.32 -23.13 -8.87
N GLU A 9 10.26 -23.13 -7.92
CA GLU A 9 11.26 -22.06 -7.75
C GLU A 9 12.09 -21.77 -9.01
N THR A 10 12.33 -22.79 -9.84
CA THR A 10 13.09 -22.68 -11.10
C THR A 10 12.27 -22.13 -12.27
N ARG A 11 10.95 -21.96 -12.11
CA ARG A 11 10.02 -21.57 -13.18
C ARG A 11 8.96 -20.56 -12.69
N PRO A 12 9.36 -19.39 -12.17
CA PRO A 12 8.41 -18.37 -11.76
C PRO A 12 7.64 -17.83 -12.96
N PHE A 13 6.34 -17.61 -12.81
CA PHE A 13 5.54 -16.93 -13.84
C PHE A 13 4.47 -16.05 -13.21
N SER A 14 4.13 -14.95 -13.90
CA SER A 14 3.09 -14.05 -13.42
C SER A 14 1.70 -14.64 -13.67
N VAL A 15 0.85 -14.62 -12.65
CA VAL A 15 -0.53 -15.12 -12.71
C VAL A 15 -1.57 -14.01 -12.70
N ALA A 16 -1.22 -12.84 -12.17
CA ALA A 16 -2.10 -11.68 -12.11
C ALA A 16 -1.31 -10.39 -11.86
N ASN A 17 -1.99 -9.26 -12.02
CA ASN A 17 -1.50 -7.95 -11.62
C ASN A 17 -2.51 -7.24 -10.72
N PHE A 18 -1.99 -6.41 -9.82
CA PHE A 18 -2.76 -5.46 -9.03
C PHE A 18 -2.22 -4.05 -9.26
N GLN A 19 -3.11 -3.11 -9.55
CA GLN A 19 -2.81 -1.70 -9.70
C GLN A 19 -3.89 -0.85 -9.05
N VAL A 20 -3.47 0.23 -8.39
CA VAL A 20 -4.37 1.28 -7.94
C VAL A 20 -4.66 2.20 -9.14
N PRO A 21 -5.93 2.46 -9.50
CA PRO A 21 -6.22 3.42 -10.56
C PRO A 21 -5.84 4.84 -10.15
N GLU A 22 -5.08 5.53 -11.00
CA GLU A 22 -4.67 6.93 -10.82
C GLU A 22 -5.86 7.85 -10.53
N SER A 23 -6.95 7.63 -11.26
CA SER A 23 -8.18 8.44 -11.22
C SER A 23 -8.89 8.43 -9.87
N ARG A 24 -8.63 7.45 -8.99
CA ARG A 24 -9.27 7.38 -7.66
C ARG A 24 -8.75 8.43 -6.66
N GLY A 25 -7.61 9.06 -6.94
CA GLY A 25 -7.04 10.06 -6.04
C GLY A 25 -6.24 11.15 -6.74
N SER A 26 -6.33 11.24 -8.08
CA SER A 26 -5.49 12.10 -8.91
C SER A 26 -4.00 11.90 -8.58
N PHE A 27 -3.58 10.66 -8.40
CA PHE A 27 -2.29 10.34 -7.79
C PHE A 27 -1.09 10.80 -8.63
N CYS A 28 -1.23 10.96 -9.94
CA CYS A 28 -0.16 11.53 -10.76
C CYS A 28 -0.03 13.06 -10.54
N ARG A 29 -1.13 13.75 -10.27
CA ARG A 29 -1.15 15.22 -10.06
C ARG A 29 -0.93 15.62 -8.60
N ARG A 30 -1.32 14.75 -7.66
CA ARG A 30 -1.21 14.98 -6.21
C ARG A 30 0.24 15.24 -5.75
N GLY A 31 1.21 14.73 -6.49
CA GLY A 31 2.64 14.93 -6.21
C GLY A 31 3.28 13.80 -5.40
N GLY A 32 4.61 13.83 -5.35
CA GLY A 32 5.40 12.71 -4.83
C GLY A 32 5.37 11.49 -5.75
N ARG A 33 5.91 10.35 -5.27
CA ARG A 33 5.85 9.09 -6.01
C ARG A 33 4.46 8.47 -5.90
N PHE A 34 4.05 7.77 -6.95
CA PHE A 34 2.83 6.94 -7.01
C PHE A 34 3.20 5.56 -7.54
N GLY A 35 2.84 4.51 -6.80
CA GLY A 35 3.16 3.14 -7.18
C GLY A 35 3.45 2.25 -5.96
N PRO A 36 3.50 0.93 -6.15
CA PRO A 36 3.85 0.00 -5.08
C PRO A 36 5.29 0.21 -4.66
N HIS A 37 5.56 0.15 -3.36
CA HIS A 37 6.90 0.34 -2.81
C HIS A 37 7.35 -0.82 -1.92
N SER A 38 6.53 -1.22 -0.96
CA SER A 38 6.81 -2.36 -0.08
C SER A 38 5.54 -3.14 0.21
N SER A 39 5.72 -4.39 0.66
CA SER A 39 4.65 -5.20 1.23
C SER A 39 4.84 -5.36 2.74
N SER A 40 3.78 -5.76 3.44
CA SER A 40 3.91 -6.38 4.75
C SER A 40 4.64 -7.71 4.59
N GLU A 41 5.61 -8.00 5.45
CA GLU A 41 6.42 -9.22 5.40
C GLU A 41 6.01 -10.24 6.47
N SER A 42 5.23 -9.79 7.45
CA SER A 42 4.65 -10.64 8.48
C SER A 42 3.71 -11.70 7.89
N PHE A 43 3.87 -12.93 8.37
CA PHE A 43 2.96 -14.05 8.14
C PHE A 43 1.87 -14.16 9.21
N ALA A 44 1.48 -13.02 9.81
CA ALA A 44 0.46 -12.96 10.86
C ALA A 44 -0.76 -13.85 10.52
N PRO A 45 -1.12 -14.85 11.36
CA PRO A 45 -2.14 -15.85 11.03
C PRO A 45 -3.51 -15.26 10.66
N ILE A 46 -3.84 -14.09 11.22
CA ILE A 46 -5.09 -13.38 10.93
C ILE A 46 -5.21 -12.96 9.45
N PHE A 47 -4.09 -12.63 8.80
CA PHE A 47 -4.03 -12.17 7.40
C PHE A 47 -3.46 -13.22 6.43
N TYR A 48 -2.76 -14.23 6.93
CA TYR A 48 -2.08 -15.23 6.11
C TYR A 48 -3.01 -15.89 5.08
N ARG A 49 -2.58 -15.95 3.81
CA ARG A 49 -3.33 -16.44 2.62
C ARG A 49 -4.65 -15.69 2.35
N LYS A 50 -4.92 -14.59 3.05
CA LYS A 50 -6.16 -13.81 2.91
C LYS A 50 -5.89 -12.41 2.39
N LEU A 51 -5.03 -11.67 3.08
CA LEU A 51 -4.73 -10.27 2.79
C LEU A 51 -3.23 -10.04 2.76
N VAL A 52 -2.78 -9.23 1.80
CA VAL A 52 -1.43 -8.65 1.77
C VAL A 52 -1.58 -7.14 1.82
N PHE A 53 -0.74 -6.46 2.60
CA PHE A 53 -0.72 -5.01 2.65
C PHE A 53 0.40 -4.47 1.79
N LEU A 54 0.11 -3.45 0.98
CA LEU A 54 1.07 -2.79 0.11
C LEU A 54 1.17 -1.30 0.45
N ALA A 55 2.37 -0.83 0.73
CA ALA A 55 2.67 0.60 0.73
C ALA A 55 2.71 1.10 -0.73
N TYR A 56 1.96 2.15 -1.00
CA TYR A 56 1.71 2.66 -2.36
C TYR A 56 2.04 4.16 -2.49
N PHE A 57 3.05 4.63 -1.76
CA PHE A 57 3.49 6.03 -1.69
C PHE A 57 2.33 7.02 -1.45
N ASN A 58 2.04 7.91 -2.40
CA ASN A 58 1.00 8.92 -2.26
C ASN A 58 -0.42 8.34 -2.31
N ALA A 59 -0.53 7.06 -2.65
CA ALA A 59 -1.73 6.25 -2.57
C ALA A 59 -1.81 5.45 -1.26
N GLY A 60 -1.01 5.78 -0.24
CA GLY A 60 -1.15 5.26 1.13
C GLY A 60 -0.92 3.75 1.21
N VAL A 61 -1.67 3.07 2.09
CA VAL A 61 -1.65 1.61 2.21
C VAL A 61 -2.85 0.98 1.51
N ARG A 62 -2.62 -0.17 0.87
CA ARG A 62 -3.64 -0.99 0.19
C ARG A 62 -3.72 -2.36 0.83
N ALA A 63 -4.89 -2.76 1.30
CA ALA A 63 -5.17 -4.13 1.69
C ALA A 63 -5.71 -4.88 0.48
N VAL A 64 -4.97 -5.89 0.02
CA VAL A 64 -5.27 -6.65 -1.19
C VAL A 64 -5.72 -8.06 -0.80
N ASP A 65 -6.94 -8.44 -1.16
CA ASP A 65 -7.47 -9.79 -0.98
C ASP A 65 -6.83 -10.72 -2.01
N VAL A 66 -6.13 -11.73 -1.50
CA VAL A 66 -5.36 -12.71 -2.27
C VAL A 66 -5.89 -14.13 -2.14
N ARG A 67 -7.09 -14.32 -1.57
CA ARG A 67 -7.73 -15.65 -1.47
C ARG A 67 -7.95 -16.30 -2.84
N ASN A 68 -8.12 -15.48 -3.88
CA ASN A 68 -7.98 -15.88 -5.27
C ASN A 68 -6.74 -15.20 -5.89
N PRO A 69 -5.59 -15.89 -5.98
CA PRO A 69 -4.35 -15.28 -6.46
C PRO A 69 -4.37 -14.92 -7.96
N TYR A 70 -5.31 -15.48 -8.73
CA TYR A 70 -5.50 -15.17 -10.16
C TYR A 70 -6.34 -13.90 -10.39
N ALA A 71 -7.00 -13.38 -9.35
CA ALA A 71 -7.83 -12.18 -9.43
C ALA A 71 -7.74 -11.36 -8.13
N PRO A 72 -6.55 -10.81 -7.80
CA PRO A 72 -6.38 -9.99 -6.61
C PRO A 72 -7.24 -8.73 -6.68
N ARG A 73 -7.86 -8.37 -5.56
CA ARG A 73 -8.74 -7.19 -5.47
C ARG A 73 -8.42 -6.32 -4.27
N GLU A 74 -8.61 -5.02 -4.41
CA GLU A 74 -8.53 -4.10 -3.28
C GLU A 74 -9.69 -4.37 -2.33
N ALA A 75 -9.39 -4.74 -1.08
CA ALA A 75 -10.39 -4.95 -0.03
C ALA A 75 -10.60 -3.69 0.81
N ALA A 76 -9.52 -2.92 1.03
CA ALA A 76 -9.55 -1.65 1.75
C ALA A 76 -8.31 -0.81 1.41
N PHE A 77 -8.36 0.46 1.77
CA PHE A 77 -7.20 1.34 1.73
C PHE A 77 -7.24 2.34 2.87
N TYR A 78 -6.10 2.93 3.20
CA TYR A 78 -6.03 4.09 4.07
C TYR A 78 -5.04 5.10 3.48
N LEU A 79 -5.50 6.35 3.35
CA LEU A 79 -4.73 7.48 2.89
C LEU A 79 -4.53 8.43 4.08
N PRO A 80 -3.34 8.49 4.68
CA PRO A 80 -3.05 9.51 5.67
C PRO A 80 -3.32 10.92 5.13
N ALA A 81 -3.83 11.81 5.99
CA ALA A 81 -3.84 13.24 5.71
C ALA A 81 -2.41 13.79 5.86
N THR A 82 -2.07 14.81 5.07
CA THR A 82 -0.85 15.58 5.29
C THR A 82 -0.97 16.37 6.59
N THR A 83 0.18 16.68 7.20
CA THR A 83 0.26 17.53 8.39
C THR A 83 1.18 18.71 8.10
N GLU A 84 1.24 19.69 9.02
CA GLU A 84 2.21 20.79 8.97
C GLU A 84 3.67 20.29 8.97
N ARG A 85 3.92 19.06 9.42
CA ARG A 85 5.24 18.44 9.43
C ARG A 85 5.55 17.65 8.16
N THR A 86 4.57 17.44 7.28
CA THR A 86 4.79 16.72 6.03
C THR A 86 5.73 17.52 5.14
N ALA A 87 6.94 17.00 4.97
CA ALA A 87 8.01 17.64 4.23
C ALA A 87 7.72 17.61 2.71
N GLU A 88 8.00 18.74 2.06
CA GLU A 88 7.93 18.88 0.62
C GLU A 88 8.81 17.85 -0.10
N ARG A 89 8.33 17.42 -1.27
CA ARG A 89 9.08 16.59 -2.21
C ARG A 89 9.22 17.37 -3.50
N CYS A 90 10.47 17.69 -3.82
CA CYS A 90 10.82 18.49 -4.99
C CYS A 90 11.44 17.62 -6.07
N VAL A 91 11.11 17.94 -7.32
CA VAL A 91 11.77 17.41 -8.51
C VAL A 91 12.25 18.61 -9.33
N THR A 92 13.46 18.50 -9.87
CA THR A 92 13.99 19.49 -10.81
C THR A 92 13.93 18.91 -12.21
N THR A 93 13.20 19.57 -13.10
CA THR A 93 13.08 19.22 -14.53
C THR A 93 13.39 20.45 -15.34
N ASP A 94 14.35 20.36 -16.27
CA ASP A 94 14.79 21.47 -17.12
C ASP A 94 15.13 22.75 -16.34
N GLY A 95 15.79 22.59 -15.18
CA GLY A 95 16.17 23.70 -14.29
C GLY A 95 15.01 24.27 -13.45
N THR A 96 13.77 23.86 -13.69
CA THR A 96 12.60 24.27 -12.90
C THR A 96 12.39 23.32 -11.73
N ARG A 97 12.36 23.85 -10.50
CA ARG A 97 12.09 23.09 -9.28
C ARG A 97 10.60 23.12 -8.96
N ASP A 98 9.92 21.98 -9.04
CA ASP A 98 8.53 21.82 -8.61
C ASP A 98 8.48 21.02 -7.31
N CYS A 99 7.88 21.60 -6.27
CA CYS A 99 7.76 21.00 -4.94
C CYS A 99 6.29 20.74 -4.62
N LYS A 100 6.00 19.55 -4.10
CA LYS A 100 4.65 19.17 -3.64
C LYS A 100 4.70 18.66 -2.22
N VAL A 101 3.68 19.02 -1.43
CA VAL A 101 3.42 18.41 -0.12
C VAL A 101 2.44 17.26 -0.34
N ALA A 102 2.93 16.04 -0.23
CA ALA A 102 2.13 14.84 -0.34
C ALA A 102 2.68 13.76 0.57
N ILE A 103 1.77 12.92 1.09
CA ILE A 103 2.15 11.70 1.79
C ILE A 103 3.00 10.80 0.87
N GLN A 104 3.91 10.06 1.48
CA GLN A 104 4.78 9.08 0.86
C GLN A 104 4.88 7.87 1.79
N THR A 105 3.76 7.15 1.95
CA THR A 105 3.74 5.89 2.70
C THR A 105 4.73 4.92 2.07
N ASN A 106 5.83 4.66 2.77
CA ASN A 106 7.00 3.98 2.23
C ASN A 106 7.09 2.54 2.72
N ASN A 107 6.72 2.30 3.98
CA ASN A 107 6.70 0.96 4.57
C ASN A 107 5.34 0.67 5.15
N VAL A 108 5.00 -0.62 5.12
CA VAL A 108 3.82 -1.16 5.81
C VAL A 108 4.20 -2.47 6.48
N GLU A 109 3.65 -2.72 7.66
CA GLU A 109 3.67 -4.02 8.31
C GLU A 109 2.34 -4.29 9.02
N ALA A 110 2.03 -5.54 9.32
CA ALA A 110 0.85 -5.94 10.06
C ALA A 110 1.17 -7.03 11.09
N ASP A 111 0.39 -7.09 12.16
CA ASP A 111 0.59 -8.07 13.23
C ASP A 111 -0.64 -8.93 13.52
N GLU A 112 -0.44 -9.94 14.37
CA GLU A 112 -1.48 -10.88 14.79
C GLU A 112 -2.61 -10.26 15.60
N ARG A 113 -2.41 -9.05 16.15
CA ARG A 113 -3.47 -8.28 16.84
C ARG A 113 -4.42 -7.61 15.83
N GLY A 114 -4.16 -7.75 14.54
CA GLY A 114 -4.93 -7.16 13.46
C GLY A 114 -4.64 -5.67 13.25
N LEU A 115 -3.50 -5.18 13.74
CA LEU A 115 -3.04 -3.81 13.53
C LEU A 115 -2.19 -3.74 12.27
N VAL A 116 -2.35 -2.65 11.51
CA VAL A 116 -1.57 -2.34 10.31
C VAL A 116 -0.81 -1.03 10.58
N TYR A 117 0.50 -1.10 10.45
CA TYR A 117 1.45 -0.02 10.68
C TYR A 117 1.91 0.50 9.34
N LEU A 118 1.85 1.81 9.11
CA LEU A 118 2.35 2.41 7.88
C LEU A 118 3.21 3.64 8.18
N ALA A 119 4.46 3.60 7.72
CA ALA A 119 5.46 4.62 7.97
C ALA A 119 5.65 5.50 6.74
N ASP A 120 5.56 6.81 6.96
CA ASP A 120 5.66 7.81 5.92
C ASP A 120 7.08 8.40 5.84
N ARG A 121 7.72 8.33 4.65
CA ARG A 121 9.06 8.92 4.44
C ARG A 121 9.03 10.44 4.26
N ALA A 122 7.84 11.02 4.10
CA ALA A 122 7.62 12.46 3.97
C ALA A 122 7.39 13.14 5.32
N ASN A 123 7.77 12.51 6.44
CA ASN A 123 7.65 13.08 7.78
C ASN A 123 6.19 13.30 8.22
N THR A 124 5.24 12.58 7.61
CA THR A 124 3.84 12.54 8.06
C THR A 124 3.66 11.61 9.28
N GLY A 125 4.69 10.86 9.64
CA GLY A 125 4.74 10.02 10.85
C GLY A 125 4.35 8.55 10.61
N LEU A 126 4.11 7.87 11.72
CA LEU A 126 3.65 6.48 11.77
C LEU A 126 2.15 6.45 12.06
N HIS A 127 1.39 5.71 11.26
CA HIS A 127 -0.04 5.50 11.49
C HIS A 127 -0.27 4.03 11.85
N ILE A 128 -1.17 3.81 12.80
CA ILE A 128 -1.59 2.48 13.22
C ILE A 128 -3.10 2.42 12.99
N VAL A 129 -3.51 1.54 12.08
CA VAL A 129 -4.91 1.41 11.66
C VAL A 129 -5.38 -0.02 11.81
N ARG A 130 -6.70 -0.22 11.77
CA ARG A 130 -7.35 -1.53 11.81
C ARG A 130 -8.35 -1.61 10.66
N LEU A 131 -8.51 -2.81 10.10
CA LEU A 131 -9.54 -3.06 9.09
C LEU A 131 -10.94 -2.87 9.66
N THR A 132 -11.86 -2.43 8.81
CA THR A 132 -13.29 -2.29 9.11
C THR A 132 -14.13 -2.91 7.98
N GLY A 133 -15.43 -3.12 8.24
CA GLY A 133 -16.39 -3.56 7.22
C GLY A 133 -16.04 -4.90 6.57
N GLU A 134 -16.16 -4.98 5.24
CA GLU A 134 -15.86 -6.21 4.49
C GLU A 134 -14.42 -6.70 4.71
N ALA A 135 -13.43 -5.80 4.72
CA ALA A 135 -12.04 -6.19 4.89
C ALA A 135 -11.79 -6.80 6.29
N ALA A 136 -12.45 -6.31 7.33
CA ALA A 136 -12.40 -6.93 8.66
C ALA A 136 -12.97 -8.35 8.65
N ARG A 137 -14.10 -8.58 7.96
CA ARG A 137 -14.68 -9.92 7.81
C ARG A 137 -13.77 -10.89 7.08
N ILE A 138 -13.02 -10.43 6.07
CA ILE A 138 -12.00 -11.27 5.40
C ILE A 138 -10.95 -11.75 6.41
N ALA A 139 -10.53 -10.88 7.32
CA ALA A 139 -9.58 -11.21 8.38
C ALA A 139 -10.18 -12.06 9.53
N GLY A 140 -11.49 -12.35 9.50
CA GLY A 140 -12.19 -13.09 10.55
C GLY A 140 -12.67 -12.22 11.72
N GLY A 141 -12.69 -10.89 11.56
CA GLY A 141 -13.35 -9.98 12.49
C GLY A 141 -14.87 -9.99 12.32
N ASN A 142 -15.59 -9.64 13.39
CA ASN A 142 -17.04 -9.42 13.39
C ASN A 142 -17.41 -8.13 12.64
#